data_AF-A0A3P7INP9-F1
#
_entry.id   AF-A0A3P7INP9-F1
#
_cell.length_a   1.000
_cell.length_b   1.000
_cell.length_c   1.000
_cell.angle_alpha   90.00
_cell.angle_beta   90.00
_cell.angle_gamma   90.00
#
_symmetry.space_group_name_H-M   'P 1'
#
loop_
_entity.id
_entity.type
_entity.pdbx_description
1 polymer ?
#
loop_
_entity_poly.entity_id
_entity_poly.type
_entity_poly.pdbx_seq_one_letter_code
_entity_poly.pdbx_strand_id
1 'polypeptide(L)'
;MIAIILALLTISPANAFKVVSIEEFKARPIPEFAKHLEGQELVDYINANQPFYKAGLPKLSYKQFKSRLMKSEPFVDESLRAPEIYSYEEIPESFDAREKWPECTSIYTIRDQANCGSCWAVSAASAMSDRLCIATRGMNQV
;
A
#
# COMPACT_ATOMS: atom_id res chain seq x y z
N MET A 1 -15.88 -61.57 11.91
CA MET A 1 -14.68 -60.71 11.85
C MET A 1 -14.40 -60.42 10.38
N ILE A 2 -14.95 -59.33 9.87
CA ILE A 2 -14.20 -58.09 9.51
C ILE A 2 -13.36 -58.31 8.25
N ALA A 3 -13.90 -57.89 7.11
CA ALA A 3 -13.13 -57.29 6.03
C ALA A 3 -13.90 -56.01 5.63
N ILE A 4 -13.55 -54.92 6.32
CA ILE A 4 -14.12 -53.59 6.16
C ILE A 4 -13.66 -53.02 4.82
N ILE A 5 -14.63 -52.54 4.05
CA ILE A 5 -14.49 -51.73 2.85
C ILE A 5 -13.79 -50.43 3.25
N LEU A 6 -12.54 -50.22 2.82
CA LEU A 6 -11.87 -48.92 2.85
C LEU A 6 -11.78 -48.40 1.42
N ALA A 7 -12.87 -47.81 0.95
CA ALA A 7 -12.83 -46.90 -0.18
C ALA A 7 -12.20 -45.58 0.33
N LEU A 8 -10.91 -45.40 0.06
CA LEU A 8 -10.23 -44.12 0.24
C LEU A 8 -10.79 -43.12 -0.78
N LEU A 9 -11.87 -42.43 -0.40
CA LEU A 9 -12.25 -41.17 -1.03
C LEU A 9 -11.18 -40.13 -0.68
N THR A 10 -10.21 -39.97 -1.57
CA THR A 10 -9.34 -38.81 -1.57
C THR A 10 -10.19 -37.58 -1.88
N ILE A 11 -10.72 -36.92 -0.85
CA ILE A 11 -11.23 -35.56 -0.98
C ILE A 11 -9.99 -34.70 -1.19
N SER A 12 -9.61 -34.50 -2.45
CA SER A 12 -8.63 -33.49 -2.81
C SER A 12 -9.29 -32.14 -2.58
N PRO A 13 -8.83 -31.28 -1.65
CA PRO A 13 -9.35 -29.93 -1.52
C PRO A 13 -8.68 -29.09 -2.61
N ALA A 14 -8.90 -29.43 -3.87
CA ALA A 14 -8.60 -28.54 -4.97
C ALA A 14 -9.74 -27.53 -5.09
N ASN A 15 -9.96 -26.73 -4.06
CA ASN A 15 -10.52 -25.40 -4.27
C ASN A 15 -9.42 -24.60 -4.96
N ALA A 16 -9.28 -24.84 -6.27
CA ALA A 16 -8.49 -24.02 -7.15
C ALA A 16 -8.99 -22.59 -6.98
N PHE A 17 -8.18 -21.75 -6.34
CA PHE A 17 -8.42 -20.33 -6.28
C PHE A 17 -8.51 -19.86 -7.74
N LYS A 18 -9.73 -19.60 -8.24
CA LYS A 18 -9.91 -19.09 -9.59
C LYS A 18 -9.10 -17.79 -9.67
N VAL A 19 -8.03 -17.82 -10.46
CA VAL A 19 -7.23 -16.63 -10.76
C VAL A 19 -8.13 -15.70 -11.54
N VAL A 20 -8.71 -14.73 -10.85
CA VAL A 20 -9.57 -13.69 -11.43
C VAL A 20 -8.64 -12.58 -11.88
N SER A 21 -8.84 -12.05 -13.08
CA SER A 21 -8.03 -10.92 -13.56
C SER A 21 -8.25 -9.68 -12.69
N ILE A 22 -7.27 -8.77 -12.65
CA ILE A 22 -7.39 -7.51 -11.90
C ILE A 22 -8.63 -6.73 -12.34
N GLU A 23 -8.96 -6.74 -13.63
CA GLU A 23 -10.10 -6.02 -14.19
C GLU A 23 -11.44 -6.66 -13.80
N GLU A 24 -11.56 -8.00 -13.87
CA GLU A 24 -12.75 -8.69 -13.35
C GLU A 24 -12.91 -8.49 -11.85
N PHE A 25 -11.81 -8.45 -11.09
CA PHE A 25 -11.83 -8.20 -9.66
C PHE A 25 -12.35 -6.78 -9.35
N LYS A 26 -11.81 -5.75 -10.04
CA LYS A 26 -12.25 -4.35 -9.91
C LYS A 26 -13.70 -4.14 -10.32
N ALA A 27 -14.19 -4.90 -11.31
CA ALA A 27 -15.55 -4.77 -11.83
C ALA A 27 -16.63 -5.38 -10.91
N ARG A 28 -16.26 -6.12 -9.85
CA ARG A 28 -17.23 -6.73 -8.93
C ARG A 28 -18.03 -5.65 -8.21
N PRO A 29 -19.38 -5.70 -8.25
CA PRO A 29 -20.18 -4.76 -7.49
C PRO A 29 -20.01 -5.02 -5.99
N ILE A 30 -19.92 -3.94 -5.22
CA ILE A 30 -19.97 -4.03 -3.75
C ILE A 30 -21.43 -4.33 -3.36
N PRO A 31 -21.72 -5.47 -2.71
CA PRO A 31 -23.06 -5.80 -2.25
C PRO A 31 -23.64 -4.73 -1.33
N GLU A 32 -24.94 -4.50 -1.37
CA GLU A 32 -25.58 -3.44 -0.55
C GLU A 32 -25.33 -3.60 0.95
N PHE A 33 -25.35 -4.83 1.47
CA PHE A 33 -25.04 -5.06 2.90
C PHE A 33 -23.61 -4.64 3.24
N ALA A 34 -22.66 -4.87 2.34
CA ALA A 34 -21.24 -4.60 2.56
C ALA A 34 -20.94 -3.10 2.65
N LYS A 35 -21.77 -2.25 2.00
CA LYS A 35 -21.65 -0.78 2.06
C LYS A 35 -21.89 -0.20 3.45
N HIS A 36 -22.55 -0.96 4.32
CA HIS A 36 -22.96 -0.54 5.66
C HIS A 36 -22.17 -1.23 6.77
N LEU A 37 -21.21 -2.11 6.43
CA LEU A 37 -20.38 -2.78 7.42
C LEU A 37 -19.41 -1.80 8.06
N GLU A 38 -19.23 -1.94 9.36
CA GLU A 38 -18.25 -1.17 10.15
C GLU A 38 -17.46 -2.11 11.08
N GLY A 39 -16.40 -1.60 11.68
CA GLY A 39 -15.64 -2.33 12.70
C GLY A 39 -15.11 -3.68 12.22
N GLN A 40 -15.31 -4.72 13.04
CA GLN A 40 -14.77 -6.05 12.78
C GLN A 40 -15.43 -6.74 11.58
N GLU A 41 -16.73 -6.53 11.38
CA GLU A 41 -17.46 -7.14 10.25
C GLU A 41 -16.93 -6.63 8.90
N LEU A 42 -16.59 -5.34 8.83
CA LEU A 42 -15.95 -4.78 7.64
C LEU A 42 -14.55 -5.37 7.41
N VAL A 43 -13.75 -5.52 8.47
CA VAL A 43 -12.42 -6.13 8.40
C VAL A 43 -12.51 -7.57 7.89
N ASP A 44 -13.43 -8.36 8.43
CA ASP A 44 -13.63 -9.76 8.06
C ASP A 44 -14.10 -9.87 6.61
N TYR A 45 -15.04 -9.01 6.20
CA TYR A 45 -15.49 -8.93 4.81
C TYR A 45 -14.35 -8.62 3.85
N ILE A 46 -13.52 -7.61 4.14
CA ILE A 46 -12.37 -7.24 3.28
C ILE A 46 -11.39 -8.41 3.17
N ASN A 47 -11.03 -9.03 4.30
CA ASN A 47 -10.07 -10.15 4.33
C ASN A 47 -10.60 -11.41 3.64
N ALA A 48 -11.92 -11.64 3.63
CA ALA A 48 -12.54 -12.75 2.91
C ALA A 48 -12.66 -12.51 1.39
N ASN A 49 -12.77 -11.24 0.98
CA ASN A 49 -13.09 -10.89 -0.41
C ASN A 49 -11.88 -10.49 -1.26
N GLN A 50 -10.70 -10.28 -0.67
CA GLN A 50 -9.47 -10.00 -1.43
C GLN A 50 -8.21 -10.61 -0.78
N PRO A 51 -7.23 -11.11 -1.57
CA PRO A 51 -6.01 -11.72 -1.06
C PRO A 51 -4.77 -10.81 -1.06
N PHE A 52 -4.90 -9.55 -1.51
CA PHE A 52 -3.77 -8.66 -1.81
C PHE A 52 -3.15 -8.00 -0.57
N TYR A 53 -3.95 -7.75 0.47
CA TYR A 53 -3.49 -7.19 1.72
C TYR A 53 -4.32 -7.72 2.90
N LYS A 54 -3.82 -7.54 4.13
CA LYS A 54 -4.55 -7.87 5.35
C LYS A 54 -5.08 -6.61 6.01
N ALA A 55 -6.39 -6.48 6.11
CA ALA A 55 -7.07 -5.41 6.82
C ALA A 55 -7.05 -5.64 8.34
N GLY A 56 -7.08 -4.55 9.10
CA GLY A 56 -7.20 -4.56 10.56
C GLY A 56 -8.01 -3.37 11.07
N LEU A 57 -8.38 -3.39 12.35
CA LEU A 57 -9.17 -2.32 12.96
C LEU A 57 -8.38 -1.01 13.01
N PRO A 58 -9.02 0.14 12.71
CA PRO A 58 -8.37 1.43 12.81
C PRO A 58 -8.03 1.76 14.28
N LYS A 59 -6.82 2.28 14.51
CA LYS A 59 -6.37 2.72 15.84
C LYS A 59 -6.95 4.08 16.27
N LEU A 60 -7.50 4.84 15.33
CA LEU A 60 -8.00 6.19 15.52
C LEU A 60 -9.50 6.24 15.25
N SER A 61 -10.22 7.11 15.97
CA SER A 61 -11.59 7.45 15.60
C SER A 61 -11.63 8.17 14.25
N TYR A 62 -12.78 8.10 13.56
CA TYR A 62 -12.98 8.81 12.30
C TYR A 62 -12.65 10.32 12.40
N LYS A 63 -13.04 10.97 13.51
CA LYS A 63 -12.76 12.38 13.77
C LYS A 63 -11.26 12.68 13.88
N GLN A 64 -10.52 11.85 14.63
CA GLN A 64 -9.07 11.99 14.80
C GLN A 64 -8.31 11.70 13.49
N PHE A 65 -8.75 10.68 12.75
CA PHE A 65 -8.20 10.38 11.44
C PHE A 65 -8.40 11.57 10.50
N LYS A 66 -9.64 12.07 10.40
CA LYS A 66 -9.99 13.20 9.52
C LYS A 66 -9.24 14.48 9.87
N SER A 67 -8.98 14.77 11.16
CA SER A 67 -8.20 15.96 11.55
C SER A 67 -6.72 15.89 11.15
N ARG A 68 -6.21 14.72 10.76
CA ARG A 68 -4.83 14.50 10.29
C ARG A 68 -4.72 14.49 8.76
N LEU A 69 -5.81 14.67 8.03
CA LEU A 69 -5.79 14.70 6.56
C LEU A 69 -5.73 16.13 6.04
N MET A 70 -4.94 16.33 4.98
CA MET A 70 -4.99 17.54 4.17
C MET A 70 -6.27 17.55 3.32
N LYS A 71 -6.83 18.73 3.03
CA LYS A 71 -7.85 18.87 1.98
C LYS A 71 -7.23 18.57 0.62
N SER A 72 -7.85 17.68 -0.14
CA SER A 72 -7.33 17.17 -1.41
C SER A 72 -7.62 18.08 -2.61
N GLU A 73 -7.56 19.39 -2.45
CA GLU A 73 -7.71 20.32 -3.58
C GLU A 73 -6.38 20.36 -4.35
N PRO A 74 -6.30 19.76 -5.55
CA PRO A 74 -5.03 19.67 -6.26
C PRO A 74 -4.74 21.03 -6.91
N PHE A 75 -3.63 21.65 -6.52
CA PHE A 75 -3.03 22.71 -7.31
C PHE A 75 -2.07 22.06 -8.31
N VAL A 76 -2.51 21.89 -9.56
CA VAL A 76 -1.69 21.35 -10.65
C VAL A 76 -1.45 22.48 -11.64
N ASP A 77 -0.22 22.93 -11.72
CA ASP A 77 0.26 23.78 -12.80
C ASP A 77 1.06 22.90 -13.76
N GLU A 78 0.47 22.60 -14.92
CA GLU A 78 1.09 21.73 -15.93
C GLU A 78 2.44 22.29 -16.43
N SER A 79 2.66 23.60 -16.29
CA SER A 79 3.95 24.23 -16.65
C SER A 79 5.10 23.85 -15.71
N LEU A 80 4.80 23.35 -14.51
CA LEU A 80 5.78 22.90 -13.52
C LEU A 80 6.17 21.43 -13.69
N ARG A 81 5.60 20.72 -14.67
CA ARG A 81 5.88 19.31 -14.91
C ARG A 81 7.30 19.14 -15.46
N ALA A 82 8.11 18.33 -14.80
CA ALA A 82 9.41 17.96 -15.33
C ALA A 82 9.24 17.20 -16.66
N PRO A 83 10.09 17.43 -17.67
CA PRO A 83 10.02 16.70 -18.93
C PRO A 83 10.28 15.21 -18.68
N GLU A 84 9.54 14.36 -19.39
CA GLU A 84 9.83 12.93 -19.40
C GLU A 84 11.16 12.70 -20.14
N ILE A 85 12.09 12.03 -19.47
CA ILE A 85 13.39 11.67 -20.03
C ILE A 85 13.34 10.20 -20.42
N TYR A 86 13.55 9.92 -21.70
CA TYR A 86 13.67 8.56 -22.21
C TYR A 86 15.11 8.10 -22.05
N SER A 87 15.33 7.10 -21.18
CA SER A 87 16.61 6.39 -21.05
C SER A 87 16.51 5.05 -21.75
N TYR A 88 17.59 4.64 -22.43
CA TYR A 88 17.74 3.29 -22.97
C TYR A 88 18.28 2.31 -21.94
N GLU A 89 18.51 2.76 -20.70
CA GLU A 89 18.91 1.90 -19.60
C GLU A 89 17.75 0.97 -19.19
N GLU A 90 18.10 -0.28 -18.92
CA GLU A 90 17.16 -1.26 -18.43
C GLU A 90 16.78 -0.96 -16.97
N ILE A 91 15.50 -0.68 -16.73
CA ILE A 91 14.98 -0.49 -15.38
C ILE A 91 14.87 -1.86 -14.70
N PRO A 92 15.41 -2.05 -13.48
CA PRO A 92 15.38 -3.34 -12.81
C PRO A 92 13.95 -3.77 -12.45
N GLU A 93 13.71 -5.08 -12.39
CA GLU A 93 12.43 -5.67 -11.96
C GLU A 93 12.02 -5.22 -10.54
N SER A 94 13.00 -5.01 -9.66
CA SER A 94 12.80 -4.50 -8.30
C SER A 94 13.81 -3.41 -7.96
N PHE A 95 13.36 -2.37 -7.27
CA PHE A 95 14.22 -1.29 -6.79
C PHE A 95 13.80 -0.84 -5.39
N ASP A 96 14.77 -0.73 -4.49
CA ASP A 96 14.60 -0.11 -3.17
C ASP A 96 15.68 0.98 -2.98
N ALA A 97 15.23 2.22 -2.78
CA ALA A 97 16.13 3.35 -2.57
C ALA A 97 17.03 3.18 -1.34
N ARG A 98 16.57 2.45 -0.33
CA ARG A 98 17.33 2.15 0.89
C ARG A 98 18.51 1.24 0.60
N GLU A 99 18.33 0.26 -0.29
CA GLU A 99 19.40 -0.63 -0.72
C GLU A 99 20.37 0.07 -1.67
N LYS A 100 19.87 0.98 -2.50
CA LYS A 100 20.69 1.73 -3.46
C LYS A 100 21.58 2.80 -2.81
N TRP A 101 21.08 3.46 -1.76
CA TRP A 101 21.79 4.52 -1.02
C TRP A 101 21.78 4.23 0.49
N PRO A 102 22.47 3.16 0.93
CA PRO A 102 22.46 2.73 2.33
C PRO A 102 23.10 3.76 3.29
N GLU A 103 23.93 4.68 2.79
CA GLU A 103 24.52 5.78 3.54
C GLU A 103 23.52 6.89 3.92
N CYS A 104 22.35 6.91 3.25
CA CYS A 104 21.32 7.91 3.44
C CYS A 104 20.27 7.44 4.46
N THR A 105 20.56 7.67 5.73
CA THR A 105 19.65 7.33 6.86
C THR A 105 18.30 8.06 6.78
N SER A 106 18.24 9.21 6.11
CA SER A 106 17.01 9.96 5.89
C SER A 106 15.94 9.13 5.16
N ILE A 107 16.34 8.25 4.23
CA ILE A 107 15.46 7.39 3.43
C ILE A 107 14.79 6.31 4.31
N TYR A 108 15.47 5.89 5.38
CA TYR A 108 14.93 4.94 6.35
C TYR A 108 13.99 5.59 7.37
N THR A 109 13.99 6.92 7.46
CA THR A 109 13.36 7.65 8.56
C THR A 109 11.86 7.82 8.32
N ILE A 110 11.05 7.17 9.17
CA ILE A 110 9.60 7.34 9.20
C ILE A 110 9.25 8.53 10.11
N ARG A 111 8.71 9.60 9.53
CA ARG A 111 8.36 10.84 10.24
C ARG A 111 6.90 10.84 10.69
N ASP A 112 6.62 11.41 11.85
CA ASP A 112 5.27 11.59 12.39
C ASP A 112 4.77 13.03 12.15
N GLN A 113 3.67 13.16 11.42
CA GLN A 113 2.97 14.43 11.20
C GLN A 113 2.17 14.90 12.44
N ALA A 114 2.10 14.09 13.48
CA ALA A 114 1.35 14.31 14.71
C ALA A 114 -0.15 14.55 14.46
N ASN A 115 -0.79 15.37 15.30
CA ASN A 115 -2.20 15.75 15.17
C ASN A 115 -2.40 16.93 14.21
N CYS A 116 -1.73 16.92 13.06
CA CYS A 116 -1.81 17.99 12.05
C CYS A 116 -2.02 17.39 10.66
N GLY A 117 -2.77 18.07 9.79
CA GLY A 117 -2.89 17.74 8.35
C GLY A 117 -1.66 18.15 7.53
N SER A 118 -0.45 17.95 8.06
CA SER A 118 0.82 18.44 7.50
C SER A 118 1.52 17.44 6.58
N CYS A 119 0.85 16.37 6.15
CA CYS A 119 1.44 15.32 5.33
C CYS A 119 2.12 15.85 4.05
N TRP A 120 1.58 16.90 3.42
CA TRP A 120 2.17 17.54 2.25
C TRP A 120 3.57 18.15 2.52
N ALA A 121 3.74 18.77 3.69
CA ALA A 121 5.00 19.39 4.08
C ALA A 121 5.99 18.34 4.57
N VAL A 122 5.51 17.38 5.37
CA VAL A 122 6.31 16.29 5.91
C VAL A 122 6.84 15.40 4.79
N SER A 123 6.02 15.03 3.80
CA SER A 123 6.45 14.21 2.66
C SER A 123 7.40 14.95 1.74
N ALA A 124 7.14 16.23 1.43
CA ALA A 124 8.02 17.05 0.61
C ALA A 124 9.39 17.24 1.27
N ALA A 125 9.43 17.61 2.55
CA ALA A 125 10.68 17.76 3.29
C ALA A 125 11.45 16.44 3.43
N SER A 126 10.75 15.31 3.60
CA SER A 126 11.39 13.98 3.61
C SER A 126 12.12 13.72 2.30
N ALA A 127 11.44 13.87 1.16
CA ALA A 127 12.05 13.65 -0.16
C ALA A 127 13.18 14.66 -0.47
N MET A 128 13.07 15.92 -0.02
CA MET A 128 14.15 16.90 -0.15
C MET A 128 15.40 16.48 0.64
N SER A 129 15.20 15.96 1.85
CA SER A 129 16.29 15.47 2.69
C SER A 129 17.00 14.27 2.05
N ASP A 130 16.23 13.34 1.49
CA ASP A 130 16.75 12.18 0.75
C ASP A 130 17.56 12.61 -0.48
N ARG A 131 17.03 13.55 -1.27
CA ARG A 131 17.71 14.07 -2.45
C ARG A 131 18.98 14.84 -2.12
N LEU A 132 19.00 15.58 -1.01
CA LEU A 132 20.22 16.23 -0.52
C LEU A 132 21.29 15.18 -0.21
N CYS A 133 20.93 14.11 0.48
CA CYS A 133 21.84 13.02 0.78
C CYS A 133 22.39 12.34 -0.48
N ILE A 134 21.50 11.95 -1.40
CA ILE A 134 21.87 11.30 -2.66
C ILE A 134 22.80 12.20 -3.48
N ALA A 135 22.45 13.48 -3.65
CA ALA A 135 23.24 14.43 -4.43
C ALA A 135 24.62 14.69 -3.81
N THR A 136 24.72 14.61 -2.49
CA THR A 136 25.97 14.84 -1.74
C THR A 136 26.71 13.55 -1.37
N ARG A 137 26.25 12.39 -1.87
CA ARG A 137 26.85 11.07 -1.59
C ARG A 137 27.01 10.81 -0.09
N GLY A 138 25.97 11.11 0.69
CA GLY A 138 25.95 10.90 2.14
C GLY A 138 26.55 12.02 2.98
N MET A 139 27.20 13.03 2.40
CA MET A 139 27.88 14.08 3.18
C MET A 139 26.91 14.99 3.95
N ASN A 140 25.72 15.28 3.41
CA ASN A 140 24.71 16.12 4.04
C ASN A 140 23.36 15.40 4.08
N GLN A 141 22.73 15.36 5.25
CA GLN A 141 21.36 14.84 5.41
C GLN A 141 20.70 15.46 6.65
N VAL A 142 19.37 15.57 6.64
CA VAL A 142 18.53 16.14 7.71
C VAL A 142 17.24 15.34 7.91
#